data_AF-A0A0G2EGI3-F1
#
_entry.id   AF-A0A0G2EGI3-F1
#
_cell.length_a   1.000
_cell.length_b   1.000
_cell.length_c   1.000
_cell.angle_alpha   90.00
_cell.angle_beta   90.00
_cell.angle_gamma   90.00
#
_symmetry.space_group_name_H-M   'P 1'
#
loop_
_entity.id
_entity.type
_entity.pdbx_description
1 polymer ?
#
loop_
_entity_poly.entity_id
_entity_poly.type
_entity_poly.pdbx_seq_one_letter_code
_entity_poly.pdbx_strand_id
1 'polypeptide(L)'
;MAPNRSIRASAWKDEDDDYLSDHSDSANGTDHGVSQSQSGENSQDGDFSDSTGHASDRSEGQDDDIEEDEDIGGDFQPQLADVSFGALAKAQESLNIGTNKRKHSSTTQNQSYQEKLQDLRSKLRKTTSESKLSRNKSSFTDKGTSSHRTSKHAPTIQSSKHAVSRKRPIFSPPPSLKSRDPRFDPTVTSSSSSQAQSANKAYSFLNTYRDTEITSLRTQIKSLTSNPKFQAQGPSLLPSLKRQLDSLVSQQSLSTKKQLTSQILRDHKQKEKQAIREGKKSTPFYMKKGDVRKEVNRLRLEGLGKKKREKSEKRKRKKERGKEMKEMPGQRRSAAF
;
A
#
# COMPACT_ATOMS: atom_id res chain seq x y z
N MET A 1 -40.38 -49.34 -23.43
CA MET A 1 -39.40 -48.64 -22.57
C MET A 1 -38.99 -47.36 -23.27
N ALA A 2 -39.40 -46.20 -22.76
CA ALA A 2 -39.05 -44.90 -23.33
C ALA A 2 -37.73 -44.40 -22.71
N PRO A 3 -36.78 -43.83 -23.49
CA PRO A 3 -35.58 -43.25 -22.92
C PRO A 3 -35.86 -41.83 -22.40
N ASN A 4 -35.61 -41.63 -21.11
CA ASN A 4 -35.71 -40.35 -20.42
C ASN A 4 -34.70 -39.35 -21.01
N ARG A 5 -35.21 -38.34 -21.73
CA ARG A 5 -34.43 -37.23 -22.27
C ARG A 5 -34.32 -36.13 -21.20
N SER A 6 -33.21 -36.11 -20.47
CA SER A 6 -32.88 -35.03 -19.52
C SER A 6 -32.62 -33.73 -20.28
N ILE A 7 -33.61 -32.84 -20.32
CA ILE A 7 -33.45 -31.45 -20.76
C ILE A 7 -32.97 -30.65 -19.55
N ARG A 8 -31.68 -30.30 -19.51
CA ARG A 8 -31.16 -29.34 -18.53
C ARG A 8 -31.32 -27.95 -19.13
N ALA A 9 -32.14 -27.13 -18.49
CA ALA A 9 -32.40 -25.74 -18.87
C ALA A 9 -31.08 -24.95 -18.97
N SER A 10 -30.83 -24.34 -20.14
CA SER A 10 -29.79 -23.34 -20.34
C SER A 10 -30.17 -22.09 -19.55
N ALA A 11 -29.59 -21.93 -18.37
CA ALA A 11 -29.54 -20.65 -17.69
C ALA A 11 -28.66 -19.72 -18.52
N TRP A 12 -29.27 -18.66 -19.03
CA TRP A 12 -28.56 -17.48 -19.53
C TRP A 12 -27.66 -16.98 -18.39
N LYS A 13 -26.35 -17.11 -18.58
CA LYS A 13 -25.35 -16.60 -17.65
C LYS A 13 -24.43 -15.68 -18.43
N ASP A 14 -24.73 -14.40 -18.34
CA ASP A 14 -23.74 -13.33 -18.45
C ASP A 14 -22.67 -13.58 -17.37
N GLU A 15 -21.58 -14.25 -17.74
CA GLU A 15 -20.41 -14.46 -16.89
C GLU A 15 -19.14 -14.20 -17.69
N ASP A 16 -18.92 -12.94 -18.06
CA ASP A 16 -17.57 -12.38 -18.27
C ASP A 16 -16.90 -12.16 -16.91
N ASP A 17 -16.64 -13.24 -16.16
CA ASP A 17 -15.82 -13.23 -14.95
C ASP A 17 -14.68 -14.25 -15.09
N ASP A 18 -13.72 -13.91 -15.96
CA ASP A 18 -12.38 -14.48 -15.95
C ASP A 18 -11.68 -14.07 -14.63
N TYR A 19 -12.02 -14.77 -13.54
CA TYR A 19 -11.30 -14.75 -12.28
C TYR A 19 -10.01 -15.57 -12.44
N LEU A 20 -9.04 -15.00 -13.16
CA LEU A 20 -7.67 -15.53 -13.18
C LEU A 20 -7.03 -15.22 -11.83
N SER A 21 -7.19 -16.16 -10.90
CA SER A 21 -6.44 -16.24 -9.66
C SER A 21 -4.93 -16.24 -9.97
N ASP A 22 -4.22 -15.32 -9.34
CA ASP A 22 -2.76 -15.16 -9.39
C ASP A 22 -2.12 -16.31 -8.60
N HIS A 23 -2.07 -17.51 -9.20
CA HIS A 23 -1.24 -18.60 -8.71
C HIS A 23 0.11 -18.55 -9.42
N SER A 24 1.07 -18.04 -8.66
CA SER A 24 2.51 -18.16 -8.89
C SER A 24 2.91 -19.63 -8.79
N ASP A 25 2.89 -20.37 -9.91
CA ASP A 25 3.56 -21.66 -10.00
C ASP A 25 5.00 -21.49 -10.49
N SER A 26 5.91 -21.50 -9.52
CA SER A 26 7.32 -21.78 -9.69
C SER A 26 7.49 -23.28 -9.95
N ALA A 27 7.46 -23.68 -11.22
CA ALA A 27 7.80 -25.05 -11.62
C ALA A 27 9.25 -25.11 -12.09
N ASN A 28 10.14 -25.42 -11.14
CA ASN A 28 11.52 -25.82 -11.39
C ASN A 28 11.48 -27.27 -11.89
N GLY A 29 11.79 -27.49 -13.18
CA GLY A 29 11.85 -28.82 -13.76
C GLY A 29 13.24 -29.41 -13.59
N THR A 30 13.40 -30.34 -12.66
CA THR A 30 14.54 -31.26 -12.64
C THR A 30 13.98 -32.68 -12.58
N ASP A 31 14.17 -33.36 -13.70
CA ASP A 31 13.82 -34.75 -13.98
C ASP A 31 14.84 -35.66 -13.30
N HIS A 32 14.39 -36.51 -12.38
CA HIS A 32 14.98 -37.81 -12.09
C HIS A 32 13.91 -38.72 -11.49
N GLY A 33 13.52 -39.73 -12.26
CA GLY A 33 12.63 -40.80 -11.81
C GLY A 33 13.39 -41.87 -11.03
N VAL A 34 12.79 -42.35 -9.95
CA VAL A 34 12.92 -43.72 -9.44
C VAL A 34 11.60 -44.09 -8.75
N SER A 35 11.05 -45.24 -9.14
CA SER A 35 9.88 -45.89 -8.57
C SER A 35 10.23 -46.56 -7.22
N GLN A 36 9.36 -46.43 -6.21
CA GLN A 36 8.97 -47.58 -5.37
C GLN A 36 7.78 -47.25 -4.47
N SER A 37 6.94 -48.26 -4.34
CA SER A 37 5.70 -48.41 -3.59
C SER A 37 5.93 -48.47 -2.07
N GLN A 38 5.01 -47.91 -1.28
CA GLN A 38 4.22 -48.62 -0.25
C GLN A 38 3.43 -47.66 0.67
N SER A 39 2.31 -48.20 1.12
CA SER A 39 1.32 -47.78 2.12
C SER A 39 1.81 -47.09 3.40
N GLY A 40 0.93 -46.29 4.01
CA GLY A 40 1.00 -46.03 5.45
C GLY A 40 0.32 -44.73 5.87
N GLU A 41 -0.91 -44.84 6.35
CA GLU A 41 -1.63 -43.81 7.09
C GLU A 41 -0.85 -43.42 8.36
N ASN A 42 -0.71 -42.12 8.64
CA ASN A 42 -0.70 -41.65 10.02
C ASN A 42 -1.13 -40.17 10.10
N SER A 43 -2.25 -39.95 10.77
CA SER A 43 -2.73 -38.65 11.23
C SER A 43 -1.93 -38.23 12.45
N GLN A 44 -1.44 -36.99 12.49
CA GLN A 44 -1.03 -36.40 13.76
C GLN A 44 -1.27 -34.89 13.75
N ASP A 45 -2.30 -34.51 14.49
CA ASP A 45 -2.63 -33.17 14.90
C ASP A 45 -1.46 -32.55 15.68
N GLY A 46 -1.02 -31.38 15.23
CA GLY A 46 -0.02 -30.55 15.89
C GLY A 46 -0.62 -29.18 16.21
N ASP A 47 -1.22 -29.11 17.38
CA ASP A 47 -1.67 -27.92 18.11
C ASP A 47 -0.56 -26.83 18.13
N PHE A 48 -0.83 -25.67 17.53
CA PHE A 48 0.01 -24.49 17.61
C PHE A 48 -0.59 -23.55 18.65
N SER A 49 -0.09 -23.64 19.88
CA SER A 49 -0.48 -22.77 20.97
C SER A 49 -0.01 -21.33 20.74
N ASP A 50 -0.97 -20.42 20.88
CA ASP A 50 -0.84 -18.98 21.05
C ASP A 50 0.11 -18.65 22.22
N SER A 51 1.20 -17.92 21.93
CA SER A 51 2.10 -17.36 22.92
C SER A 51 2.20 -15.85 22.71
N THR A 52 1.33 -15.14 23.41
CA THR A 52 1.37 -13.70 23.66
C THR A 52 2.65 -13.33 24.42
N GLY A 53 3.67 -12.87 23.69
CA GLY A 53 4.88 -12.26 24.24
C GLY A 53 4.83 -10.74 24.13
N HIS A 54 4.45 -10.07 25.22
CA HIS A 54 4.67 -8.65 25.44
C HIS A 54 6.18 -8.39 25.64
N ALA A 55 6.80 -7.57 24.80
CA ALA A 55 8.05 -6.89 25.13
C ALA A 55 8.18 -5.54 24.38
N SER A 56 8.32 -4.49 25.19
CA SER A 56 8.78 -3.12 24.96
C SER A 56 9.75 -2.93 23.78
N ASP A 57 9.48 -1.97 22.88
CA ASP A 57 9.91 -0.56 22.99
C ASP A 57 11.43 -0.38 23.04
N ARG A 58 12.00 -0.06 21.87
CA ARG A 58 13.12 0.87 21.68
C ARG A 58 13.28 1.18 20.19
N SER A 59 12.73 2.33 19.82
CA SER A 59 12.90 2.99 18.53
C SER A 59 14.25 3.73 18.53
N GLU A 60 15.27 3.19 17.89
CA GLU A 60 16.44 3.98 17.48
C GLU A 60 16.17 4.51 16.07
N GLY A 61 15.82 5.79 16.03
CA GLY A 61 15.77 6.58 14.82
C GLY A 61 17.19 6.93 14.42
N GLN A 62 17.59 6.48 13.24
CA GLN A 62 18.81 6.89 12.58
C GLN A 62 18.39 7.91 11.51
N ASP A 63 18.52 9.18 11.87
CA ASP A 63 18.52 10.29 10.93
C ASP A 63 19.93 10.36 10.34
N ASP A 64 20.02 10.10 9.03
CA ASP A 64 21.10 10.62 8.20
C ASP A 64 20.63 11.97 7.67
N ASP A 65 21.42 13.03 7.90
CA ASP A 65 21.49 14.16 6.96
C ASP A 65 22.91 14.78 7.01
N ILE A 66 23.70 14.46 5.97
CA ILE A 66 24.42 15.35 5.02
C ILE A 66 24.80 16.74 5.62
N GLU A 67 26.06 17.17 5.67
CA GLU A 67 26.81 17.72 4.54
C GLU A 67 28.33 17.70 4.76
N GLU A 68 29.05 17.33 3.70
CA GLU A 68 30.46 17.62 3.49
C GLU A 68 30.60 19.13 3.23
N ASP A 69 31.24 19.85 4.16
CA ASP A 69 31.88 21.12 3.87
C ASP A 69 33.36 21.01 4.24
N GLU A 70 34.16 21.05 3.17
CA GLU A 70 35.52 21.57 3.07
C GLU A 70 36.52 21.27 4.20
N ASP A 71 37.52 20.47 3.83
CA ASP A 71 38.82 20.34 4.47
C ASP A 71 39.50 21.71 4.66
N ILE A 72 39.20 22.39 5.76
CA ILE A 72 40.04 23.46 6.33
C ILE A 72 40.89 22.81 7.42
N GLY A 73 41.91 22.07 6.99
CA GLY A 73 43.03 21.71 7.84
C GLY A 73 43.77 22.96 8.32
N GLY A 74 43.99 23.06 9.64
CA GLY A 74 44.96 23.99 10.24
C GLY A 74 44.61 24.45 11.65
N ASP A 75 45.20 23.81 12.67
CA ASP A 75 45.58 24.36 13.98
C ASP A 75 44.52 24.88 14.99
N PHE A 76 43.22 24.67 14.82
CA PHE A 76 42.22 25.13 15.82
C PHE A 76 41.96 24.16 16.99
N GLN A 77 42.30 22.88 16.83
CA GLN A 77 42.05 21.84 17.85
C GLN A 77 42.76 22.07 19.20
N PRO A 78 44.05 22.48 19.27
CA PRO A 78 44.68 22.77 20.56
C PRO A 78 44.16 24.06 21.19
N GLN A 79 43.74 25.05 20.38
CA GLN A 79 43.20 26.30 20.89
C GLN A 79 41.79 26.16 21.44
N LEU A 80 40.99 25.21 20.95
CA LEU A 80 39.67 24.88 21.51
C LEU A 80 39.75 24.24 22.91
N ALA A 81 40.84 23.52 23.22
CA ALA A 81 41.02 22.86 24.51
C ALA A 81 41.27 23.86 25.66
N ASP A 82 41.86 25.03 25.36
CA ASP A 82 42.13 26.10 26.33
C ASP A 82 40.92 27.03 26.57
N VAL A 83 39.83 26.89 25.79
CA VAL A 83 38.61 27.67 25.98
C VAL A 83 37.75 27.03 27.05
N SER A 84 37.68 27.66 28.23
CA SER A 84 36.80 27.17 29.30
C SER A 84 35.34 27.15 28.85
N PHE A 85 34.58 26.15 29.32
CA PHE A 85 33.16 25.99 29.03
C PHE A 85 32.32 27.26 29.27
N GLY A 86 32.70 28.08 30.25
CA GLY A 86 32.05 29.37 30.52
C GLY A 86 32.28 30.42 29.44
N ALA A 87 33.45 30.43 28.79
CA ALA A 87 33.74 31.30 27.66
C ALA A 87 32.97 30.85 26.40
N LEU A 88 32.81 29.54 26.19
CA LEU A 88 31.97 28.98 25.13
C LEU A 88 30.48 29.33 25.33
N ALA A 89 29.96 29.20 26.55
CA ALA A 89 28.58 29.57 26.87
C ALA A 89 28.33 31.08 26.61
N LYS A 90 29.27 31.94 27.02
CA LYS A 90 29.20 33.39 26.78
C LYS A 90 29.29 33.74 25.29
N ALA A 91 30.11 33.02 24.52
CA ALA A 91 30.21 33.20 23.08
C ALA A 91 28.91 32.78 22.37
N GLN A 92 28.31 31.66 22.76
CA GLN A 92 27.00 31.21 22.25
C GLN A 92 25.89 32.22 22.57
N GLU A 93 25.89 32.79 23.78
CA GLU A 93 24.94 33.83 24.17
C GLU A 93 25.13 35.13 23.35
N SER A 94 26.39 35.46 22.99
CA SER A 94 26.70 36.60 22.14
C SER A 94 26.32 36.41 20.67
N LEU A 95 26.39 35.18 20.15
CA LEU A 95 26.04 34.83 18.76
C LEU A 95 24.53 34.70 18.56
N ASN A 96 23.78 34.35 19.61
CA ASN A 96 22.32 34.24 19.58
C ASN A 96 21.58 35.61 19.57
N ILE A 97 22.30 36.73 19.53
CA ILE A 97 21.72 38.09 19.43
C ILE A 97 21.30 38.46 17.99
N GLY A 98 21.69 37.67 16.98
CA GLY A 98 21.37 37.91 15.57
C GLY A 98 20.02 37.38 15.07
N THR A 99 19.31 36.53 15.81
CA THR A 99 17.97 36.04 15.42
C THR A 99 16.92 36.55 16.39
N ASN A 100 16.30 37.67 16.00
CA ASN A 100 15.08 38.26 16.55
C ASN A 100 14.38 37.45 17.65
N LYS A 101 14.58 37.84 18.92
CA LYS A 101 13.53 37.89 19.96
C LYS A 101 14.03 38.60 21.22
N ARG A 102 13.53 39.82 21.37
CA ARG A 102 13.02 40.47 22.61
C ARG A 102 13.83 40.26 23.89
N LYS A 103 14.45 41.37 24.32
CA LYS A 103 14.81 41.69 25.72
C LYS A 103 13.75 41.15 26.69
N HIS A 104 14.14 40.24 27.56
CA HIS A 104 13.60 40.20 28.91
C HIS A 104 14.75 40.27 29.89
N SER A 105 14.82 41.40 30.58
CA SER A 105 15.75 41.65 31.67
C SER A 105 15.57 40.60 32.76
N SER A 106 16.70 40.09 33.20
CA SER A 106 16.84 39.22 34.34
C SER A 106 16.50 39.94 35.66
N THR A 107 16.02 39.14 36.61
CA THR A 107 16.28 39.32 38.06
C THR A 107 15.49 40.41 38.81
N THR A 108 14.15 40.33 38.88
CA THR A 108 13.36 40.74 40.09
C THR A 108 11.89 40.30 40.11
N GLN A 109 11.51 39.19 39.46
CA GLN A 109 10.08 38.80 39.30
C GLN A 109 9.81 37.33 39.64
N ASN A 110 10.56 36.72 40.56
CA ASN A 110 10.38 35.31 40.90
C ASN A 110 9.18 35.03 41.81
N GLN A 111 8.68 36.00 42.57
CA GLN A 111 7.48 35.81 43.41
C GLN A 111 6.19 35.98 42.61
N SER A 112 6.11 36.98 41.73
CA SER A 112 4.90 37.22 40.91
C SER A 112 4.68 36.14 39.85
N TYR A 113 5.75 35.49 39.36
CA TYR A 113 5.64 34.37 38.42
C TYR A 113 5.11 33.11 39.12
N GLN A 114 5.54 32.85 40.35
CA GLN A 114 5.04 31.72 41.14
C GLN A 114 3.55 31.88 41.46
N GLU A 115 3.11 33.08 41.83
CA GLU A 115 1.68 33.38 42.04
C GLU A 115 0.86 33.22 40.76
N LYS A 116 1.38 33.69 39.62
CA LYS A 116 0.73 33.50 38.30
C LYS A 116 0.65 32.02 37.91
N LEU A 117 1.67 31.22 38.21
CA LEU A 117 1.66 29.78 37.99
C LEU A 117 0.66 29.06 38.91
N GLN A 118 0.51 29.52 40.15
CA GLN A 118 -0.49 28.99 41.08
C GLN A 118 -1.91 29.35 40.63
N ASP A 119 -2.15 30.57 40.16
CA ASP A 119 -3.44 30.98 39.60
C ASP A 119 -3.78 30.17 38.33
N LEU A 120 -2.80 29.96 37.44
CA LEU A 120 -2.94 29.10 36.26
C LEU A 120 -3.25 27.65 36.63
N ARG A 121 -2.54 27.07 37.61
CA ARG A 121 -2.84 25.72 38.12
C ARG A 121 -4.24 25.65 38.73
N SER A 122 -4.67 26.67 39.45
CA SER A 122 -6.01 26.73 40.03
C SER A 122 -7.10 26.78 38.96
N LYS A 123 -6.90 27.58 37.89
CA LYS A 123 -7.78 27.66 36.73
C LYS A 123 -7.84 26.34 35.97
N LEU A 124 -6.70 25.69 35.72
CA LEU A 124 -6.64 24.36 35.12
C LEU A 124 -7.37 23.29 35.95
N ARG A 125 -7.30 23.37 37.28
CA ARG A 125 -8.02 22.44 38.17
C ARG A 125 -9.53 22.65 38.10
N LYS A 126 -9.99 23.90 38.04
CA LYS A 126 -11.41 24.26 37.86
C LYS A 126 -11.95 23.83 36.49
N THR A 127 -11.21 24.10 35.41
CA THR A 127 -11.64 23.68 34.06
C THR A 127 -11.60 22.17 33.87
N THR A 128 -10.68 21.46 34.52
CA THR A 128 -10.64 19.98 34.49
C THR A 128 -11.74 19.36 35.34
N SER A 129 -12.12 19.95 36.49
CA SER A 129 -13.28 19.48 37.27
C SER A 129 -14.60 19.76 36.54
N GLU A 130 -14.77 20.95 35.96
CA GLU A 130 -15.97 21.30 35.18
C GLU A 130 -16.07 20.46 33.90
N SER A 131 -14.94 20.22 33.22
CA SER A 131 -14.93 19.38 32.02
C SER A 131 -14.97 17.88 32.29
N LYS A 132 -14.68 17.41 33.51
CA LYS A 132 -14.92 16.01 33.93
C LYS A 132 -16.38 15.79 34.33
N LEU A 133 -17.05 16.81 34.88
CA LEU A 133 -18.49 16.79 35.12
C LEU A 133 -19.30 16.87 33.81
N SER A 134 -18.78 17.53 32.76
CA SER A 134 -19.41 17.55 31.43
C SER A 134 -19.00 16.39 30.50
N ARG A 135 -17.82 15.77 30.68
CA ARG A 135 -17.40 14.60 29.87
C ARG A 135 -18.09 13.28 30.22
N ASN A 136 -18.65 13.16 31.43
CA ASN A 136 -19.48 12.00 31.79
C ASN A 136 -20.93 12.11 31.25
N LYS A 137 -21.19 13.07 30.36
CA LYS A 137 -22.50 13.26 29.71
C LYS A 137 -22.46 13.24 28.17
N SER A 138 -21.31 13.03 27.51
CA SER A 138 -21.22 13.17 26.05
C SER A 138 -20.71 11.94 25.27
N SER A 139 -20.62 10.77 25.90
CA SER A 139 -20.34 9.50 25.20
C SER A 139 -21.56 8.55 25.08
N PHE A 140 -22.75 8.96 25.52
CA PHE A 140 -23.96 8.23 25.21
C PHE A 140 -24.72 9.00 24.12
N THR A 141 -24.69 8.43 22.93
CA THR A 141 -25.68 8.59 21.86
C THR A 141 -26.87 9.47 22.24
N ASP A 142 -26.97 10.66 21.66
CA ASP A 142 -28.22 11.40 21.53
C ASP A 142 -29.15 10.73 20.50
N LYS A 143 -29.28 9.41 20.64
CA LYS A 143 -30.48 8.68 20.29
C LYS A 143 -31.26 8.69 21.60
N GLY A 144 -32.17 9.65 21.72
CA GLY A 144 -33.10 9.74 22.83
C GLY A 144 -33.55 8.34 23.25
N THR A 145 -33.51 8.08 24.55
CA THR A 145 -33.76 6.79 25.19
C THR A 145 -35.02 6.13 24.64
N SER A 146 -34.93 5.40 23.53
CA SER A 146 -35.92 4.40 23.19
C SER A 146 -35.72 3.34 24.25
N SER A 147 -36.62 3.27 25.22
CA SER A 147 -36.62 2.18 26.19
C SER A 147 -36.48 0.88 25.38
N HIS A 148 -35.32 0.23 25.50
CA HIS A 148 -35.14 -1.04 24.85
C HIS A 148 -36.17 -1.97 25.49
N ARG A 149 -36.98 -2.60 24.62
CA ARG A 149 -38.01 -3.55 25.05
C ARG A 149 -37.33 -4.64 25.86
N THR A 150 -37.93 -4.99 26.99
CA THR A 150 -37.37 -5.96 27.95
C THR A 150 -37.28 -7.38 27.37
N SER A 151 -38.06 -7.67 26.31
CA SER A 151 -37.95 -8.88 25.50
C SER A 151 -38.41 -8.63 24.06
N LYS A 152 -38.14 -9.56 23.13
CA LYS A 152 -38.55 -9.43 21.72
C LYS A 152 -40.07 -9.24 21.53
N HIS A 153 -40.87 -9.75 22.46
CA HIS A 153 -42.33 -9.69 22.43
C HIS A 153 -42.93 -8.65 23.38
N ALA A 154 -42.11 -7.95 24.16
CA ALA A 154 -42.59 -6.91 25.06
C ALA A 154 -42.90 -5.61 24.30
N PRO A 155 -44.04 -4.94 24.59
CA PRO A 155 -44.33 -3.62 24.06
C PRO A 155 -43.33 -2.57 24.59
N THR A 156 -42.99 -1.58 23.77
CA THR A 156 -42.12 -0.46 24.17
C THR A 156 -42.96 0.73 24.63
N ILE A 157 -42.72 1.22 25.85
CA ILE A 157 -43.35 2.43 26.38
C ILE A 157 -42.57 3.64 25.84
N GLN A 158 -43.24 4.52 25.08
CA GLN A 158 -42.72 5.82 24.67
C GLN A 158 -43.31 6.93 25.54
N SER A 159 -42.47 7.88 25.96
CA SER A 159 -42.91 9.03 26.75
C SER A 159 -43.75 9.99 25.90
N SER A 160 -44.93 10.37 26.38
CA SER A 160 -45.80 11.37 25.75
C SER A 160 -45.18 12.77 25.65
N LYS A 161 -44.10 13.03 26.39
CA LYS A 161 -43.34 14.29 26.35
C LYS A 161 -42.50 14.43 25.08
N HIS A 162 -42.26 13.34 24.35
CA HIS A 162 -41.48 13.37 23.11
C HIS A 162 -42.42 13.42 21.90
N ALA A 163 -42.44 14.56 21.20
CA ALA A 163 -43.26 14.70 20.00
C ALA A 163 -42.79 13.75 18.88
N VAL A 164 -43.74 13.16 18.16
CA VAL A 164 -43.45 12.33 16.97
C VAL A 164 -43.02 13.24 15.82
N SER A 165 -41.90 12.92 15.16
CA SER A 165 -41.48 13.63 13.95
C SER A 165 -42.56 13.52 12.87
N ARG A 166 -43.04 14.66 12.36
CA ARG A 166 -44.03 14.72 11.27
C ARG A 166 -43.45 14.29 9.91
N LYS A 167 -42.11 14.22 9.77
CA LYS A 167 -41.44 13.90 8.50
C LYS A 167 -40.64 12.61 8.64
N ARG A 168 -40.84 11.68 7.71
CA ARG A 168 -40.03 10.47 7.53
C ARG A 168 -38.80 10.85 6.70
N PRO A 169 -37.55 10.70 7.20
CA PRO A 169 -36.38 10.89 6.37
C PRO A 169 -36.30 9.73 5.36
N ILE A 170 -36.55 10.02 4.08
CA ILE A 170 -36.49 9.03 2.99
C ILE A 170 -35.03 8.75 2.59
N PHE A 171 -34.14 9.71 2.83
CA PHE A 171 -32.69 9.59 2.62
C PHE A 171 -31.97 10.03 3.88
N SER A 172 -31.17 9.13 4.48
CA SER A 172 -30.21 9.53 5.50
C SER A 172 -29.07 10.25 4.79
N PRO A 173 -28.80 11.54 5.08
CA PRO A 173 -27.62 12.18 4.52
C PRO A 173 -26.38 11.35 4.89
N PRO A 174 -25.38 11.27 4.01
CA PRO A 174 -24.13 10.60 4.35
C PRO A 174 -23.59 11.22 5.65
N PRO A 175 -22.99 10.41 6.54
CA PRO A 175 -22.51 10.90 7.82
C PRO A 175 -21.59 12.10 7.58
N SER A 176 -21.90 13.24 8.19
CA SER A 176 -21.07 14.44 8.10
C SER A 176 -19.64 14.08 8.49
N LEU A 177 -18.66 14.54 7.71
CA LEU A 177 -17.25 14.30 8.00
C LEU A 177 -16.97 14.76 9.43
N LYS A 178 -16.55 13.82 10.29
CA LYS A 178 -16.13 14.15 11.66
C LYS A 178 -14.93 15.08 11.55
N SER A 179 -14.88 16.17 12.32
CA SER A 179 -13.67 16.99 12.41
C SER A 179 -12.53 16.13 12.94
N ARG A 180 -11.64 15.68 12.06
CA ARG A 180 -10.41 14.97 12.42
C ARG A 180 -9.28 15.98 12.43
N ASP A 181 -8.22 15.66 13.14
CA ASP A 181 -6.97 16.39 13.02
C ASP A 181 -6.53 16.38 11.54
N PRO A 182 -6.21 17.54 10.93
CA PRO A 182 -5.86 17.64 9.52
C PRO A 182 -4.64 16.78 9.16
N ARG A 183 -3.75 16.49 10.12
CA ARG A 183 -2.63 15.56 9.91
C ARG A 183 -3.07 14.14 9.63
N PHE A 184 -4.29 13.78 10.01
CA PHE A 184 -4.92 12.48 9.77
C PHE A 184 -6.16 12.62 8.87
N ASP A 185 -6.35 13.77 8.22
CA ASP A 185 -7.35 13.90 7.18
C ASP A 185 -6.91 13.03 6.01
N PRO A 186 -7.75 12.09 5.53
CA PRO A 186 -7.46 11.34 4.32
C PRO A 186 -7.15 12.27 3.14
N THR A 187 -7.64 13.51 3.07
CA THR A 187 -7.26 14.42 1.97
C THR A 187 -5.78 14.85 2.00
N VAL A 188 -5.16 14.86 3.18
CA VAL A 188 -3.75 15.24 3.41
C VAL A 188 -2.85 14.00 3.44
N THR A 189 -3.31 12.92 4.08
CA THR A 189 -2.55 11.67 4.28
C THR A 189 -2.73 10.67 3.15
N SER A 190 -3.94 10.57 2.58
CA SER A 190 -4.11 9.81 1.36
C SER A 190 -3.44 10.63 0.29
N SER A 191 -2.24 10.21 -0.11
CA SER A 191 -1.59 10.67 -1.32
C SER A 191 -2.65 10.61 -2.41
N SER A 192 -3.21 11.76 -2.76
CA SER A 192 -4.23 11.82 -3.80
C SER A 192 -3.65 11.12 -5.02
N SER A 193 -4.47 10.45 -5.81
CA SER A 193 -3.98 9.79 -7.03
C SER A 193 -3.14 10.72 -7.90
N SER A 194 -3.35 12.04 -7.84
CA SER A 194 -2.48 13.04 -8.46
C SER A 194 -1.12 13.19 -7.77
N GLN A 195 -1.07 13.24 -6.45
CA GLN A 195 0.16 13.36 -5.66
C GLN A 195 1.02 12.10 -5.77
N ALA A 196 0.43 10.90 -5.75
CA ALA A 196 1.17 9.66 -6.00
C ALA A 196 1.79 9.64 -7.41
N GLN A 197 1.10 10.20 -8.41
CA GLN A 197 1.64 10.30 -9.77
C GLN A 197 2.71 11.39 -9.88
N SER A 198 2.61 12.48 -9.11
CA SER A 198 3.65 13.50 -9.00
C SER A 198 4.91 12.93 -8.33
N ALA A 199 4.75 12.22 -7.22
CA ALA A 199 5.84 11.53 -6.52
C ALA A 199 6.52 10.50 -7.44
N ASN A 200 5.76 9.67 -8.15
CA ASN A 200 6.34 8.72 -9.12
C ASN A 200 7.14 9.41 -10.25
N LYS A 201 6.79 10.66 -10.60
CA LYS A 201 7.56 11.45 -11.57
C LYS A 201 8.81 12.07 -10.93
N ALA A 202 8.66 12.69 -9.76
CA ALA A 202 9.75 13.30 -8.99
C ALA A 202 10.84 12.26 -8.65
N TYR A 203 10.42 11.08 -8.21
CA TYR A 203 11.29 9.96 -7.89
C TYR A 203 11.45 8.97 -9.05
N SER A 204 11.34 9.43 -10.30
CA SER A 204 11.52 8.58 -11.48
C SER A 204 12.93 8.01 -11.61
N PHE A 205 13.93 8.70 -11.04
CA PHE A 205 15.31 8.25 -10.94
C PHE A 205 15.46 6.93 -10.18
N LEU A 206 14.54 6.59 -9.25
CA LEU A 206 14.60 5.29 -8.57
C LEU A 206 14.51 4.10 -9.54
N ASN A 207 13.96 4.30 -10.74
CA ASN A 207 13.97 3.27 -11.77
C ASN A 207 15.36 3.03 -12.33
N THR A 208 16.20 4.06 -12.48
CA THR A 208 17.57 3.89 -12.96
C THR A 208 18.41 3.14 -11.94
N TYR A 209 18.26 3.43 -10.64
CA TYR A 209 18.92 2.67 -9.58
C TYR A 209 18.47 1.20 -9.55
N ARG A 210 17.18 0.91 -9.76
CA ARG A 210 16.70 -0.48 -9.86
C ARG A 210 17.30 -1.20 -11.08
N ASP A 211 17.46 -0.51 -12.20
CA ASP A 211 18.10 -1.07 -13.39
C ASP A 211 19.57 -1.41 -13.15
N THR A 212 20.31 -0.55 -12.46
CA THR A 212 21.71 -0.83 -12.09
C THR A 212 21.82 -1.95 -11.07
N GLU A 213 20.92 -2.02 -10.09
CA GLU A 213 20.84 -3.11 -9.11
C GLU A 213 20.57 -4.46 -9.80
N ILE A 214 19.60 -4.53 -10.71
CA ILE A 214 19.30 -5.74 -11.48
C ILE A 214 20.48 -6.17 -12.34
N THR A 215 21.21 -5.23 -12.95
CA THR A 215 22.40 -5.58 -13.74
C THR A 215 23.54 -6.08 -12.84
N SER A 216 23.76 -5.47 -11.68
CA SER A 216 24.73 -5.92 -10.66
C SER A 216 24.40 -7.33 -10.15
N LEU A 217 23.15 -7.62 -9.78
CA LEU A 217 22.76 -8.97 -9.35
C LEU A 217 22.96 -10.01 -10.47
N ARG A 218 22.69 -9.64 -11.73
CA ARG A 218 22.94 -10.52 -12.87
C ARG A 218 24.42 -10.80 -13.06
N THR A 219 25.30 -9.82 -12.88
CA THR A 219 26.75 -10.02 -13.01
C THR A 219 27.29 -10.86 -11.84
N GLN A 220 26.80 -10.64 -10.63
CA GLN A 220 27.14 -11.46 -9.46
C GLN A 220 26.70 -12.93 -9.63
N ILE A 221 25.47 -13.16 -10.10
CA ILE A 221 25.02 -14.54 -10.37
C ILE A 221 25.90 -15.16 -11.46
N LYS A 222 26.21 -14.42 -12.53
CA LYS A 222 27.09 -14.92 -13.59
C LYS A 222 28.48 -15.28 -13.04
N SER A 223 29.10 -14.39 -12.26
CA SER A 223 30.44 -14.63 -11.70
C SER A 223 30.47 -15.84 -10.77
N LEU A 224 29.45 -16.03 -9.93
CA LEU A 224 29.31 -17.20 -9.07
C LEU A 224 29.11 -18.50 -9.86
N THR A 225 28.49 -18.44 -11.04
CA THR A 225 28.26 -19.62 -11.89
C THR A 225 29.40 -19.95 -12.85
N SER A 226 30.12 -18.94 -13.35
CA SER A 226 31.13 -19.12 -14.40
C SER A 226 32.56 -19.17 -13.87
N ASN A 227 32.86 -18.42 -12.80
CA ASN A 227 34.22 -18.27 -12.32
C ASN A 227 34.49 -19.32 -11.23
N PRO A 228 35.45 -20.24 -11.43
CA PRO A 228 35.71 -21.33 -10.48
C PRO A 228 36.13 -20.81 -9.10
N LYS A 229 36.76 -19.63 -9.03
CA LYS A 229 37.17 -18.97 -7.78
C LYS A 229 36.01 -18.66 -6.83
N PHE A 230 34.85 -18.29 -7.38
CA PHE A 230 33.68 -17.89 -6.58
C PHE A 230 32.61 -18.99 -6.51
N GLN A 231 32.78 -20.06 -7.27
CA GLN A 231 31.86 -21.20 -7.34
C GLN A 231 31.72 -21.93 -6.00
N ALA A 232 32.77 -21.96 -5.18
CA ALA A 232 32.75 -22.56 -3.84
C ALA A 232 31.73 -21.87 -2.89
N GLN A 233 31.49 -20.57 -3.07
CA GLN A 233 30.48 -19.81 -2.33
C GLN A 233 29.10 -19.81 -3.02
N GLY A 234 29.05 -20.34 -4.25
CA GLY A 234 27.86 -20.44 -5.07
C GLY A 234 26.67 -21.18 -4.44
N PRO A 235 26.82 -22.36 -3.81
CA PRO A 235 25.65 -23.15 -3.39
C PRO A 235 24.79 -22.47 -2.31
N SER A 236 25.39 -21.65 -1.43
CA SER A 236 24.66 -20.92 -0.39
C SER A 236 24.16 -19.55 -0.86
N LEU A 237 24.93 -18.81 -1.66
CA LEU A 237 24.61 -17.44 -2.07
C LEU A 237 23.78 -17.34 -3.36
N LEU A 238 23.84 -18.32 -4.27
CA LEU A 238 23.08 -18.27 -5.51
C LEU A 238 21.56 -18.22 -5.32
N PRO A 239 20.94 -19.01 -4.41
CA PRO A 239 19.50 -18.99 -4.23
C PRO A 239 18.99 -17.64 -3.73
N SER A 240 19.70 -17.00 -2.79
CA SER A 240 19.31 -15.69 -2.24
C SER A 240 19.40 -14.59 -3.29
N LEU A 241 20.51 -14.55 -4.06
CA LEU A 241 20.69 -13.57 -5.13
C LEU A 241 19.67 -13.75 -6.27
N LYS A 242 19.35 -14.99 -6.64
CA LYS A 242 18.30 -15.27 -7.64
C LYS A 242 16.93 -14.80 -7.14
N ARG A 243 16.59 -15.09 -5.89
CA ARG A 243 15.33 -14.64 -5.27
C ARG A 243 15.22 -13.11 -5.23
N GLN A 244 16.31 -12.42 -4.89
CA GLN A 244 16.36 -10.96 -4.91
C GLN A 244 16.17 -10.42 -6.34
N LEU A 245 16.89 -10.98 -7.32
CA LEU A 245 16.73 -10.62 -8.72
C LEU A 245 15.28 -10.80 -9.18
N ASP A 246 14.68 -11.96 -8.91
CA ASP A 246 13.32 -12.26 -9.34
C ASP A 246 12.29 -11.32 -8.69
N SER A 247 12.48 -10.99 -7.41
CA SER A 247 11.67 -9.99 -6.70
C SER A 247 11.76 -8.61 -7.38
N LEU A 248 12.97 -8.12 -7.63
CA LEU A 248 13.18 -6.80 -8.25
C LEU A 248 12.65 -6.74 -9.68
N VAL A 249 12.93 -7.77 -10.49
CA VAL A 249 12.41 -7.86 -11.87
C VAL A 249 10.88 -7.93 -11.87
N SER A 250 10.29 -8.68 -10.93
CA SER A 250 8.83 -8.74 -10.77
C SER A 250 8.26 -7.37 -10.43
N GLN A 251 8.80 -6.70 -9.41
CA GLN A 251 8.38 -5.36 -8.99
C GLN A 251 8.49 -4.33 -10.14
N GLN A 252 9.60 -4.35 -10.87
CA GLN A 252 9.80 -3.47 -12.03
C GLN A 252 8.77 -3.76 -13.14
N SER A 253 8.48 -5.03 -13.42
CA SER A 253 7.49 -5.43 -14.42
C SER A 253 6.06 -4.99 -14.04
N LEU A 254 5.73 -5.04 -12.75
CA LEU A 254 4.44 -4.57 -12.24
C LEU A 254 4.34 -3.05 -12.31
N SER A 255 5.41 -2.34 -11.96
CA SER A 255 5.48 -0.86 -12.05
C SER A 255 5.29 -0.38 -13.48
N THR A 256 6.05 -0.94 -14.44
CA THR A 256 5.93 -0.60 -15.87
C THR A 256 4.55 -0.91 -16.41
N LYS A 257 3.95 -2.06 -16.05
CA LYS A 257 2.56 -2.38 -16.42
C LYS A 257 1.57 -1.34 -15.88
N LYS A 258 1.70 -0.93 -14.62
CA LYS A 258 0.86 0.12 -14.02
C LYS A 258 1.03 1.45 -14.76
N GLN A 259 2.26 1.85 -15.07
CA GLN A 259 2.54 3.07 -15.84
C GLN A 259 1.89 3.03 -17.23
N LEU A 260 2.06 1.95 -17.99
CA LEU A 260 1.43 1.76 -19.31
C LEU A 260 -0.10 1.83 -19.23
N THR A 261 -0.70 1.16 -18.25
CA THR A 261 -2.16 1.22 -18.07
C THR A 261 -2.64 2.64 -17.79
N SER A 262 -1.91 3.40 -16.97
CA SER A 262 -2.24 4.77 -16.64
C SER A 262 -2.07 5.70 -17.84
N GLN A 263 -1.07 5.46 -18.68
CA GLN A 263 -0.81 6.22 -19.90
C GLN A 263 -1.92 6.01 -20.93
N ILE A 264 -2.31 4.76 -21.21
CA ILE A 264 -3.43 4.45 -22.12
C ILE A 264 -4.71 5.17 -21.66
N LEU A 265 -5.01 5.11 -20.36
CA LEU A 265 -6.18 5.79 -19.80
C LEU A 265 -6.10 7.32 -19.94
N ARG A 266 -4.91 7.91 -19.75
CA ARG A 266 -4.68 9.35 -19.92
C ARG A 266 -4.85 9.76 -21.38
N ASP A 267 -4.20 9.05 -22.29
CA ASP A 267 -4.22 9.32 -23.73
C ASP A 267 -5.65 9.20 -24.26
N HIS A 268 -6.39 8.17 -23.83
CA HIS A 268 -7.80 8.03 -24.18
C HIS A 268 -8.65 9.20 -23.67
N LYS A 269 -8.50 9.56 -22.39
CA LYS A 269 -9.23 10.71 -21.81
C LYS A 269 -8.90 12.02 -22.55
N GLN A 270 -7.65 12.21 -22.97
CA GLN A 270 -7.24 13.37 -23.75
C GLN A 270 -7.90 13.40 -25.13
N LYS A 271 -7.89 12.26 -25.86
CA LYS A 271 -8.54 12.14 -27.17
C LYS A 271 -10.05 12.40 -27.11
N GLU A 272 -10.73 11.84 -26.10
CA GLU A 272 -12.17 12.08 -25.91
C GLU A 272 -12.45 13.54 -25.56
N LYS A 273 -11.64 14.14 -24.69
CA LYS A 273 -11.77 15.58 -24.36
C LYS A 273 -11.56 16.46 -25.59
N GLN A 274 -10.62 16.12 -26.46
CA GLN A 274 -10.38 16.84 -27.72
C GLN A 274 -11.57 16.67 -28.67
N ALA A 275 -12.08 15.45 -28.86
CA ALA A 275 -13.23 15.19 -29.72
C ALA A 275 -14.51 15.92 -29.26
N ILE A 276 -14.70 16.08 -27.95
CA ILE A 276 -15.80 16.88 -27.40
C ILE A 276 -15.56 18.36 -27.63
N ARG A 277 -14.34 18.84 -27.39
CA ARG A 277 -13.98 20.24 -27.63
C ARG A 277 -14.19 20.64 -29.09
N GLU A 278 -13.91 19.73 -30.01
CA GLU A 278 -14.14 19.87 -31.46
C GLU A 278 -15.61 19.67 -31.86
N GLY A 279 -16.48 19.24 -30.93
CA GLY A 279 -17.90 18.97 -31.20
C GLY A 279 -18.17 17.65 -31.96
N LYS A 280 -17.14 16.87 -32.31
CA LYS A 280 -17.29 15.56 -32.98
C LYS A 280 -17.99 14.53 -32.11
N LYS A 281 -17.88 14.66 -30.79
CA LYS A 281 -18.58 13.82 -29.81
C LYS A 281 -19.33 14.69 -28.81
N SER A 282 -20.57 14.32 -28.48
CA SER A 282 -21.35 15.02 -27.46
C SER A 282 -21.03 14.52 -26.04
N THR A 283 -20.70 13.24 -25.89
CA THR A 283 -20.50 12.59 -24.57
C THR A 283 -19.11 11.98 -24.45
N PRO A 284 -18.47 12.05 -23.26
CA PRO A 284 -17.18 11.39 -23.03
C PRO A 284 -17.33 9.87 -22.98
N PHE A 285 -16.54 9.16 -23.78
CA PHE A 285 -16.41 7.72 -23.67
C PHE A 285 -15.28 7.35 -22.70
N TYR A 286 -15.45 6.26 -21.95
CA TYR A 286 -14.41 5.73 -21.07
C TYR A 286 -14.14 4.26 -21.44
N MET A 287 -12.87 3.90 -21.62
CA MET A 287 -12.51 2.52 -21.92
C MET A 287 -12.93 1.57 -20.81
N LYS A 288 -13.54 0.44 -21.20
CA LYS A 288 -13.78 -0.68 -20.29
C LYS A 288 -12.45 -1.28 -19.85
N LYS A 289 -12.42 -1.87 -18.65
CA LYS A 289 -11.21 -2.53 -18.10
C LYS A 289 -10.65 -3.61 -19.04
N GLY A 290 -11.52 -4.37 -19.71
CA GLY A 290 -11.13 -5.38 -20.70
C GLY A 290 -10.37 -4.78 -21.88
N ASP A 291 -10.83 -3.64 -22.40
CA ASP A 291 -10.20 -2.99 -23.55
C ASP A 291 -8.87 -2.33 -23.18
N VAL A 292 -8.76 -1.77 -21.97
CA VAL A 292 -7.47 -1.30 -21.43
C VAL A 292 -6.46 -2.45 -21.37
N ARG A 293 -6.87 -3.63 -20.91
CA ARG A 293 -6.00 -4.83 -20.87
C ARG A 293 -5.58 -5.27 -22.28
N LYS A 294 -6.48 -5.22 -23.26
CA LYS A 294 -6.17 -5.52 -24.67
C LYS A 294 -5.12 -4.56 -25.22
N GLU A 295 -5.27 -3.26 -25.00
CA GLU A 295 -4.30 -2.25 -25.43
C GLU A 295 -2.93 -2.41 -24.75
N VAL A 296 -2.89 -2.65 -23.44
CA VAL A 296 -1.63 -2.94 -22.73
C VAL A 296 -0.94 -4.16 -23.32
N ASN A 297 -1.69 -5.22 -23.61
CA ASN A 297 -1.14 -6.44 -24.21
C ASN A 297 -0.66 -6.20 -25.65
N ARG A 298 -1.39 -5.39 -26.43
CA ARG A 298 -1.00 -4.99 -27.78
C ARG A 298 0.33 -4.24 -27.77
N LEU A 299 0.44 -3.17 -26.97
CA LEU A 299 1.68 -2.40 -26.82
C LEU A 299 2.83 -3.26 -26.30
N ARG A 300 2.56 -4.16 -25.35
CA ARG A 300 3.57 -5.11 -24.86
C ARG A 300 4.07 -6.00 -25.98
N LEU A 301 3.19 -6.58 -26.79
CA LEU A 301 3.57 -7.46 -27.90
C LEU A 301 4.29 -6.71 -29.02
N GLU A 302 3.92 -5.46 -29.28
CA GLU A 302 4.61 -4.58 -30.23
C GLU A 302 6.03 -4.23 -29.77
N GLY A 303 6.21 -3.99 -28.46
CA GLY A 303 7.54 -3.78 -27.87
C GLY A 303 8.40 -5.05 -27.74
N LEU A 304 7.82 -6.24 -27.95
CA LEU A 304 8.57 -7.49 -27.98
C LEU A 304 9.16 -7.72 -29.39
N GLY A 305 10.43 -8.11 -29.46
CA GLY A 305 11.07 -8.49 -30.72
C GLY A 305 10.41 -9.71 -31.39
N LYS A 306 10.55 -9.84 -32.72
CA LYS A 306 9.87 -10.84 -33.59
C LYS A 306 9.89 -12.28 -33.01
N LYS A 307 11.07 -12.79 -32.63
CA LYS A 307 11.23 -14.15 -32.05
C LYS A 307 10.45 -14.34 -30.74
N LYS A 308 10.44 -13.32 -29.87
CA LYS A 308 9.75 -13.38 -28.57
C LYS A 308 8.23 -13.26 -28.77
N ARG A 309 7.80 -12.41 -29.69
CA ARG A 309 6.39 -12.25 -30.08
C ARG A 309 5.82 -13.54 -30.67
N GLU A 310 6.48 -14.13 -31.66
CA GLU A 310 6.07 -15.40 -32.27
C GLU A 310 6.04 -16.54 -31.24
N LYS A 311 7.03 -16.61 -30.33
CA LYS A 311 7.03 -17.58 -29.22
C LYS A 311 5.82 -17.39 -28.29
N SER A 312 5.43 -16.15 -28.01
CA SER A 312 4.25 -15.82 -27.20
C SER A 312 2.95 -16.23 -27.91
N GLU A 313 2.82 -15.90 -29.20
CA GLU A 313 1.67 -16.27 -30.03
C GLU A 313 1.56 -17.79 -30.20
N LYS A 314 2.67 -18.50 -30.40
CA LYS A 314 2.70 -19.97 -30.45
C LYS A 314 2.23 -20.59 -29.13
N ARG A 315 2.66 -20.05 -27.99
CA ARG A 315 2.19 -20.49 -26.66
C ARG A 315 0.70 -20.22 -26.48
N LYS A 316 0.21 -19.06 -26.94
CA LYS A 316 -1.21 -18.71 -26.91
C LYS A 316 -2.03 -19.68 -27.78
N ARG A 317 -1.62 -19.91 -29.04
CA ARG A 317 -2.25 -20.86 -29.96
C ARG A 317 -2.27 -22.29 -29.42
N LYS A 318 -1.19 -22.74 -28.74
CA LYS A 318 -1.18 -24.06 -28.08
C LYS A 318 -2.18 -24.13 -26.93
N LYS A 319 -2.31 -23.07 -26.12
CA LYS A 319 -3.29 -23.00 -25.03
C LYS A 319 -4.72 -22.95 -25.56
N GLU A 320 -4.97 -22.16 -26.61
CA GLU A 320 -6.28 -22.08 -27.28
C GLU A 320 -6.66 -23.42 -27.89
N ARG A 321 -5.76 -24.06 -28.65
CA ARG A 321 -5.97 -25.42 -29.15
C ARG A 321 -6.27 -26.42 -28.02
N GLY A 322 -5.58 -26.31 -26.88
CA GLY A 322 -5.85 -27.15 -25.71
C GLY A 322 -7.23 -26.90 -25.08
N LYS A 323 -7.68 -25.64 -25.06
CA LYS A 323 -9.02 -25.24 -24.61
C LYS A 323 -10.09 -25.72 -25.58
N GLU A 324 -9.92 -25.48 -26.88
CA GLU A 324 -10.80 -25.95 -27.95
C GLU A 324 -10.98 -27.48 -27.87
N MET A 325 -9.87 -28.22 -27.75
CA MET A 325 -9.93 -29.68 -27.58
C MET A 325 -10.66 -30.10 -26.29
N LYS A 326 -10.57 -29.33 -25.20
CA LYS A 326 -11.29 -29.59 -23.95
C LYS A 326 -12.78 -29.20 -24.04
N GLU A 327 -13.11 -28.22 -24.86
CA GLU A 327 -14.46 -27.73 -25.11
C GLU A 327 -15.25 -28.64 -26.07
N MET A 328 -14.56 -29.39 -26.93
CA MET A 328 -15.18 -30.42 -27.78
C MET A 328 -15.93 -31.47 -26.94
N PRO A 329 -17.14 -31.90 -27.34
CA PRO A 329 -17.86 -33.00 -26.68
C PRO A 329 -16.98 -34.26 -26.56
N GLY A 330 -17.05 -34.97 -25.43
CA GLY A 330 -16.17 -36.11 -25.10
C GLY A 330 -16.04 -37.18 -26.19
N GLN A 331 -17.14 -37.48 -26.91
CA GLN A 331 -17.15 -38.44 -28.01
C GLN A 331 -16.27 -38.04 -29.20
N ARG A 332 -16.03 -36.74 -29.40
CA ARG A 332 -15.14 -36.21 -30.45
C ARG A 332 -13.68 -36.07 -29.97
N ARG A 333 -13.44 -36.10 -28.66
CA ARG A 333 -12.09 -36.07 -28.08
C ARG A 333 -11.36 -37.40 -28.23
N SER A 334 -12.06 -38.53 -28.11
CA SER A 334 -11.48 -39.88 -28.23
C SER A 334 -11.25 -40.34 -29.67
N ALA A 335 -11.92 -39.73 -30.65
CA ALA A 335 -11.81 -40.08 -32.07
C ALA A 335 -10.69 -39.34 -32.82
N ALA A 336 -10.07 -38.34 -32.20
CA ALA A 336 -9.01 -37.51 -32.79
C ALA A 336 -7.60 -37.88 -32.28
N PHE A 337 -7.46 -39.04 -31.63
CA PHE A 337 -6.23 -39.55 -31.07
C PHE A 337 -5.59 -40.62 -31.95
#